data_AF-A0A0C2GH71-F1
#
_entry.id   AF-A0A0C2GH71-F1
#
_cell.length_a   1.000
_cell.length_b   1.000
_cell.length_c   1.000
_cell.angle_alpha   90.00
_cell.angle_beta   90.00
_cell.angle_gamma   90.00
#
_symmetry.space_group_name_H-M   'P 1'
#
loop_
_entity.id
_entity.type
_entity.pdbx_description
1 polymer ?
#
loop_
_entity_poly.entity_id
_entity_poly.type
_entity_poly.pdbx_seq_one_letter_code
_entity_poly.pdbx_strand_id
1 'polypeptide(L)'
;MLPDFPFYGPREVSESDNQGNRIIESLGTNRLSENCIGDGETEVDLLVPVESALNSDPRVFRAKGIDSLPAIGIQRGVEIAVPYRLYLPRRFFPQFSLLASVKPMDRRGGYLFAIVNPYDTMVDVGVLLEPA
;
A
#
# COMPACT_ATOMS: atom_id res chain seq x y z
N MET A 1 -37.07 6.52 36.32
CA MET A 1 -35.84 6.33 37.11
C MET A 1 -35.63 4.82 37.20
N LEU A 2 -34.67 4.28 36.45
CA LEU A 2 -34.28 2.87 36.45
C LEU A 2 -32.93 2.74 37.18
N PRO A 3 -32.65 1.64 37.90
CA PRO A 3 -31.40 1.50 38.64
C PRO A 3 -30.25 1.05 37.72
N ASP A 4 -29.05 1.57 37.98
CA ASP A 4 -27.79 1.12 37.35
C ASP A 4 -27.41 -0.27 37.86
N PHE A 5 -27.24 -1.22 36.94
CA PHE A 5 -26.61 -2.51 37.23
C PHE A 5 -25.10 -2.40 36.96
N PRO A 6 -24.21 -2.89 37.86
CA PRO A 6 -22.79 -2.91 37.58
C PRO A 6 -22.46 -3.93 36.48
N PHE A 7 -21.79 -3.48 35.42
CA PHE A 7 -21.23 -4.35 34.39
C PHE A 7 -20.13 -5.23 35.00
N TYR A 8 -20.38 -6.53 35.12
CA TYR A 8 -19.33 -7.52 35.36
C TYR A 8 -18.54 -7.71 34.06
N GLY A 9 -17.32 -7.17 34.01
CA GLY A 9 -16.35 -7.51 32.97
C GLY A 9 -15.92 -8.99 33.06
N PRO A 10 -15.35 -9.55 31.97
CA PRO A 10 -14.90 -10.94 31.95
C PRO A 10 -13.85 -11.19 33.03
N ARG A 11 -14.02 -12.27 33.79
CA ARG A 11 -13.05 -12.72 34.81
C ARG A 11 -11.89 -13.41 34.12
N GLU A 12 -10.67 -12.91 34.31
CA GLU A 12 -9.45 -13.64 33.97
C GLU A 12 -9.32 -14.85 34.91
N VAL A 13 -9.28 -16.06 34.34
CA VAL A 13 -8.93 -17.27 35.08
C VAL A 13 -7.52 -17.65 34.65
N SER A 14 -6.54 -17.44 35.54
CA SER A 14 -5.15 -17.82 35.32
C SER A 14 -4.95 -19.23 35.87
N GLU A 15 -4.88 -20.23 35.00
CA GLU A 15 -4.48 -21.59 35.37
C GLU A 15 -3.03 -21.83 34.94
N SER A 16 -2.23 -22.42 35.83
CA SER A 16 -0.78 -22.64 35.64
C SER A 16 -0.56 -24.11 35.34
N ASP A 17 0.19 -24.45 34.30
CA ASP A 17 0.60 -25.84 34.11
C ASP A 17 1.67 -26.25 35.15
N ASN A 18 1.88 -27.57 35.30
CA ASN A 18 2.79 -28.16 36.28
C ASN A 18 4.28 -27.90 35.98
N GLN A 19 4.57 -27.05 34.99
CA GLN A 19 5.90 -26.61 34.59
C GLN A 19 6.06 -25.07 34.72
N GLY A 20 5.08 -24.39 35.31
CA GLY A 20 5.14 -22.96 35.63
C GLY A 20 4.96 -22.05 34.42
N ASN A 21 4.49 -22.57 33.29
CA ASN A 21 4.18 -21.79 32.10
C ASN A 21 2.71 -21.35 32.12
N ARG A 22 2.48 -20.08 31.78
CA ARG A 22 1.14 -19.46 31.75
C ARG A 22 0.48 -19.79 30.41
N ILE A 23 -0.60 -20.56 30.42
CA ILE A 23 -1.41 -20.82 29.23
C ILE A 23 -2.44 -19.68 29.11
N ILE A 24 -2.42 -18.95 28.00
CA ILE A 24 -3.46 -17.95 27.67
C ILE A 24 -4.33 -18.56 26.57
N GLU A 25 -5.54 -19.01 26.93
CA GLU A 25 -6.52 -19.44 25.93
C GLU A 25 -7.18 -18.20 25.30
N SER A 26 -6.80 -17.91 24.05
CA SER A 26 -7.39 -16.84 23.24
C SER A 26 -8.80 -17.23 22.78
N LEU A 27 -9.81 -16.88 23.56
CA LEU A 27 -11.20 -16.89 23.10
C LEU A 27 -11.42 -15.70 22.14
N GLY A 28 -11.69 -16.03 20.88
CA GLY A 28 -11.96 -15.07 19.82
C GLY A 28 -13.05 -14.07 20.22
N THR A 29 -12.74 -12.78 20.07
CA THR A 29 -13.73 -11.71 20.19
C THR A 29 -13.83 -11.00 18.85
N ASN A 30 -15.03 -11.04 18.26
CA ASN A 30 -15.47 -10.04 17.30
C ASN A 30 -15.44 -8.68 18.03
N ARG A 31 -14.31 -7.98 17.96
CA ARG A 31 -14.27 -6.55 18.30
C ARG A 31 -14.68 -5.79 17.06
N LEU A 32 -15.85 -5.15 17.13
CA LEU A 32 -16.03 -3.87 16.46
C LEU A 32 -14.98 -2.94 17.07
N SER A 33 -13.81 -2.86 16.43
CA SER A 33 -12.79 -1.91 16.85
C SER A 33 -13.32 -0.52 16.54
N GLU A 34 -13.75 0.14 17.60
CA GLU A 34 -13.72 1.59 17.67
C GLU A 34 -12.39 2.11 17.12
N ASN A 35 -12.55 3.19 16.38
CA ASN A 35 -11.61 3.84 15.51
C ASN A 35 -10.36 4.33 16.27
N CYS A 36 -9.36 3.46 16.46
CA CYS A 36 -7.98 3.90 16.59
C CYS A 36 -7.46 4.06 15.15
N ILE A 37 -7.48 5.29 14.64
CA ILE A 37 -6.65 5.65 13.49
C ILE A 37 -5.22 5.47 13.98
N GLY A 38 -4.60 4.33 13.63
CA GLY A 38 -3.17 4.17 13.82
C GLY A 38 -2.49 5.22 12.96
N ASP A 39 -1.82 6.18 13.57
CA ASP A 39 -0.83 7.05 12.94
C ASP A 39 0.41 6.21 12.53
N GLY A 40 0.17 5.19 11.70
CA GLY A 40 1.21 4.42 11.05
C GLY A 40 1.45 5.02 9.68
N GLU A 41 2.64 5.57 9.46
CA GLU A 41 3.12 5.90 8.12
C GLU A 41 2.93 4.67 7.24
N THR A 42 2.06 4.78 6.23
CA THR A 42 1.77 3.67 5.31
C THR A 42 2.59 3.88 4.04
N GLU A 43 3.66 3.10 3.91
CA GLU A 43 4.46 3.05 2.70
C GLU A 43 3.78 2.15 1.66
N VAL A 44 3.71 2.62 0.42
CA VAL A 44 3.18 1.87 -0.71
C VAL A 44 4.24 1.81 -1.79
N ASP A 45 4.68 0.60 -2.12
CA ASP A 45 5.57 0.38 -3.25
C ASP A 45 4.76 0.28 -4.56
N LEU A 46 4.90 1.30 -5.41
CA LEU A 46 4.27 1.38 -6.73
C LEU A 46 4.99 0.56 -7.81
N LEU A 47 6.13 -0.07 -7.51
CA LEU A 47 6.85 -0.94 -8.45
C LEU A 47 6.30 -2.37 -8.47
N VAL A 48 5.57 -2.80 -7.44
CA VAL A 48 4.99 -4.15 -7.37
C VAL A 48 4.16 -4.54 -8.62
N PRO A 49 3.28 -3.67 -9.17
CA PRO A 49 2.59 -3.95 -10.43
C PRO A 49 3.54 -4.12 -11.63
N VAL A 50 4.62 -3.34 -11.65
CA VAL A 50 5.61 -3.32 -12.73
C VAL A 50 6.44 -4.61 -12.74
N GLU A 51 6.73 -5.17 -11.56
CA GLU A 51 7.45 -6.44 -11.45
C GLU A 51 6.69 -7.61 -12.09
N SER A 52 5.36 -7.58 -12.04
CA SER A 52 4.54 -8.57 -12.75
C SER A 52 4.72 -8.46 -14.27
N ALA A 53 4.91 -7.23 -14.78
CA ALA A 53 5.11 -6.97 -16.21
C ALA A 53 6.50 -7.38 -16.73
N LEU A 54 7.53 -7.47 -15.87
CA LEU A 54 8.89 -7.89 -16.25
C LEU A 54 8.94 -9.27 -16.93
N ASN A 55 8.00 -10.15 -16.60
CA ASN A 55 7.95 -11.50 -17.14
C ASN A 55 7.00 -11.64 -18.35
N SER A 56 6.18 -10.61 -18.64
CA SER A 56 5.13 -10.67 -19.67
C SER A 56 5.41 -9.81 -20.89
N ASP A 57 6.13 -8.69 -20.74
CA ASP A 57 6.46 -7.79 -21.85
C ASP A 57 7.98 -7.55 -21.94
N PRO A 58 8.65 -7.91 -23.06
CA PRO A 58 10.09 -7.71 -23.22
C PRO A 58 10.51 -6.22 -23.24
N ARG A 59 9.55 -5.31 -23.41
CA ARG A 59 9.75 -3.86 -23.33
C ARG A 59 9.85 -3.36 -21.88
N VAL A 60 9.56 -4.21 -20.89
CA VAL A 60 9.81 -3.99 -19.47
C VAL A 60 10.97 -4.89 -19.05
N PHE A 61 12.08 -4.30 -18.61
CA PHE A 61 13.32 -5.05 -18.38
C PHE A 61 14.06 -4.56 -17.14
N ARG A 62 14.86 -5.43 -16.54
CA ARG A 62 15.74 -5.07 -15.42
C ARG A 62 16.86 -4.16 -15.91
N ALA A 63 17.08 -3.08 -15.19
CA ALA A 63 18.10 -2.08 -15.47
C ALA A 63 18.92 -1.76 -14.21
N LYS A 64 19.95 -0.93 -14.38
CA LYS A 64 20.73 -0.37 -13.28
C LYS A 64 20.42 1.12 -13.15
N GLY A 65 20.01 1.52 -11.96
CA GLY A 65 19.74 2.90 -11.58
C GLY A 65 20.98 3.63 -11.07
N ILE A 66 20.74 4.65 -10.25
CA ILE A 66 21.80 5.38 -9.54
C ILE A 66 22.60 4.41 -8.67
N ASP A 67 23.92 4.61 -8.60
CA ASP A 67 24.84 3.76 -7.83
C ASP A 67 24.77 2.26 -8.15
N SER A 68 24.36 1.91 -9.38
CA SER A 68 24.14 0.52 -9.80
C SER A 68 23.05 -0.24 -9.03
N LEU A 69 22.18 0.48 -8.33
CA LEU A 69 21.02 -0.10 -7.66
C LEU A 69 20.05 -0.71 -8.68
N PRO A 70 19.27 -1.74 -8.31
CA PRO A 70 18.25 -2.31 -9.18
C PRO A 70 17.26 -1.23 -9.64
N ALA A 71 16.97 -1.21 -10.93
CA ALA A 71 15.95 -0.35 -11.52
C ALA A 71 15.15 -1.13 -12.57
N ILE A 72 14.01 -0.57 -12.97
CA ILE A 72 13.19 -1.12 -14.06
C ILE A 72 13.24 -0.14 -15.23
N GLY A 73 13.59 -0.66 -16.40
CA GLY A 73 13.48 0.05 -17.67
C GLY A 73 12.14 -0.27 -18.32
N ILE A 74 11.44 0.78 -18.77
CA ILE A 74 10.17 0.67 -19.48
C ILE A 74 10.33 1.40 -20.81
N GLN A 75 10.18 0.68 -21.92
CA GLN A 75 10.18 1.32 -23.23
C GLN A 75 8.84 2.00 -23.54
N ARG A 76 8.89 2.90 -24.50
CA ARG A 76 7.72 3.68 -24.92
C ARG A 76 6.61 2.79 -25.48
N GLY A 77 5.36 3.15 -25.16
CA GLY A 77 4.17 2.41 -25.61
C GLY A 77 3.86 1.16 -24.78
N VAL A 78 4.54 0.96 -23.64
CA VAL A 78 4.09 0.05 -22.60
C VAL A 78 3.11 0.79 -21.70
N GLU A 79 1.99 0.14 -21.40
CA GLU A 79 1.00 0.62 -20.47
C GLU A 79 0.80 -0.44 -19.38
N ILE A 80 1.00 -0.07 -18.12
CA ILE A 80 0.82 -0.96 -16.97
C ILE A 80 -0.35 -0.42 -16.17
N ALA A 81 -1.54 -0.87 -16.52
CA ALA A 81 -2.78 -0.50 -15.85
C ALA A 81 -3.21 -1.60 -14.90
N VAL A 82 -3.38 -1.25 -13.62
CA VAL A 82 -3.88 -2.16 -12.59
C VAL A 82 -4.95 -1.48 -11.74
N PRO A 83 -5.92 -2.24 -11.18
CA PRO A 83 -6.90 -1.66 -10.27
C PRO A 83 -6.20 -1.02 -9.06
N TYR A 84 -6.28 0.31 -8.96
CA TYR A 84 -5.52 1.07 -7.96
C TYR A 84 -5.79 0.63 -6.52
N ARG A 85 -7.01 0.13 -6.22
CA ARG A 85 -7.42 -0.36 -4.89
C ARG A 85 -6.68 -1.62 -4.42
N LEU A 86 -5.96 -2.31 -5.31
CA LEU A 86 -5.12 -3.45 -4.93
C LEU A 86 -3.79 -3.00 -4.31
N TYR A 87 -3.34 -1.78 -4.60
CA TYR A 87 -2.02 -1.29 -4.21
C TYR A 87 -2.11 -0.06 -3.29
N LEU A 88 -3.12 0.80 -3.47
CA LEU A 88 -3.30 1.98 -2.66
C LEU A 88 -4.25 1.74 -1.47
N PRO A 89 -4.02 2.44 -0.33
CA PRO A 89 -4.88 2.36 0.84
C PRO A 89 -6.32 2.78 0.52
N ARG A 90 -7.27 2.16 1.23
CA ARG A 90 -8.70 2.47 1.06
C ARG A 90 -9.05 3.93 1.31
N ARG A 91 -8.33 4.58 2.24
CA ARG A 91 -8.38 6.02 2.49
C ARG A 91 -7.07 6.61 1.98
N PHE A 92 -7.14 7.37 0.90
CA PHE A 92 -5.99 8.12 0.41
C PHE A 92 -5.63 9.20 1.42
N PHE A 93 -4.35 9.33 1.76
CA PHE A 93 -3.92 10.27 2.79
C PHE A 93 -4.00 11.71 2.26
N PRO A 94 -4.64 12.65 2.98
CA PRO A 94 -4.66 14.06 2.57
C PRO A 94 -3.27 14.68 2.50
N GLN A 95 -2.35 14.24 3.36
CA GLN A 95 -0.92 14.52 3.27
C GLN A 95 -0.18 13.24 2.90
N PHE A 96 0.61 13.30 1.84
CA PHE A 96 1.47 12.21 1.41
C PHE A 96 2.76 12.76 0.81
N SER A 97 3.75 11.89 0.71
CA SER A 97 4.98 12.16 -0.05
C SER A 97 5.14 11.10 -1.14
N LEU A 98 5.78 11.48 -2.24
CA LEU A 98 6.18 10.55 -3.27
C LEU A 98 7.70 10.56 -3.37
N LEU A 99 8.30 9.38 -3.27
CA LEU A 99 9.72 9.18 -3.51
C LEU A 99 9.91 8.42 -4.80
N ALA A 100 10.64 9.00 -5.75
CA ALA A 100 10.95 8.35 -7.02
C ALA A 100 12.34 8.76 -7.52
N SER A 101 13.07 7.78 -8.05
CA SER A 101 14.29 8.01 -8.82
C SER A 101 14.01 7.65 -10.28
N VAL A 102 14.06 8.65 -11.16
CA VAL A 102 13.66 8.47 -12.57
C VAL A 102 14.74 9.00 -13.51
N LYS A 103 14.97 8.26 -14.59
CA LYS A 103 15.84 8.65 -15.69
C LYS A 103 15.08 8.58 -17.01
N PRO A 104 14.53 9.70 -17.50
CA PRO A 104 13.86 9.74 -18.80
C PRO A 104 14.80 9.31 -19.93
N MET A 105 14.29 8.54 -20.89
CA MET A 105 15.05 8.14 -22.09
C MET A 105 14.97 9.18 -23.21
N ASP A 106 13.93 10.01 -23.21
CA ASP A 106 13.70 11.08 -24.18
C ASP A 106 13.16 12.35 -23.49
N ARG A 107 12.99 13.43 -24.26
CA ARG A 107 12.47 14.72 -23.80
C ARG A 107 10.96 14.86 -23.96
N ARG A 108 10.24 13.81 -24.33
CA ARG A 108 8.79 13.91 -24.61
C ARG A 108 7.94 14.03 -23.35
N GLY A 109 8.52 13.74 -22.19
CA GLY A 109 7.80 13.71 -20.93
C GLY A 109 6.79 12.55 -20.87
N GLY A 110 5.88 12.63 -19.91
CA GLY A 110 4.82 11.65 -19.70
C GLY A 110 4.53 11.42 -18.21
N TYR A 111 3.45 10.69 -17.94
CA TYR A 111 3.11 10.32 -16.57
C TYR A 111 4.05 9.23 -16.05
N LEU A 112 4.69 9.50 -14.92
CA LEU A 112 5.43 8.50 -14.15
C LEU A 112 4.46 7.52 -13.49
N PHE A 113 3.37 8.05 -12.93
CA PHE A 113 2.21 7.30 -12.48
C PHE A 113 0.97 8.18 -12.59
N ALA A 114 -0.19 7.55 -12.74
CA ALA A 114 -1.48 8.23 -12.69
C ALA A 114 -2.54 7.28 -12.13
N ILE A 115 -3.40 7.82 -11.28
CA ILE A 115 -4.71 7.25 -10.95
C ILE A 115 -5.69 7.93 -11.89
N VAL A 116 -6.30 7.13 -12.76
CA VAL A 116 -7.31 7.59 -13.70
C VAL A 116 -8.69 7.19 -13.24
N ASN A 117 -9.69 7.96 -13.66
CA ASN A 117 -11.08 7.58 -13.45
C ASN A 117 -11.41 6.26 -14.19
N PRO A 118 -12.53 5.59 -13.86
CA PRO A 118 -12.90 4.31 -14.48
C PRO A 118 -13.11 4.34 -16.00
N TYR A 119 -13.20 5.53 -16.60
CA TYR A 119 -13.37 5.73 -18.03
C TYR A 119 -12.08 6.10 -18.75
N ASP A 120 -10.95 6.16 -18.03
CA ASP A 120 -9.64 6.57 -18.56
C ASP A 120 -9.65 7.93 -19.29
N THR A 121 -10.45 8.87 -18.75
CA THR A 121 -10.64 10.21 -19.37
C THR A 121 -10.05 11.33 -18.53
N MET A 122 -9.86 11.12 -17.23
CA MET A 122 -9.35 12.12 -16.31
C MET A 122 -8.35 11.49 -15.35
N VAL A 123 -7.28 12.24 -15.06
CA VAL A 123 -6.31 11.90 -14.02
C VAL A 123 -6.76 12.54 -12.72
N ASP A 124 -7.04 11.71 -11.71
CA ASP A 124 -7.40 12.18 -10.37
C ASP A 124 -6.13 12.62 -9.61
N VAL A 125 -5.08 11.80 -9.66
CA VAL A 125 -3.77 12.06 -9.05
C VAL A 125 -2.69 11.47 -9.93
N GLY A 126 -1.61 12.21 -10.19
CA GLY A 126 -0.47 11.69 -10.93
C GLY A 126 0.74 12.60 -10.87
N VAL A 127 1.87 12.07 -11.30
CA VAL A 127 3.10 12.85 -11.50
C VAL A 127 3.44 12.87 -12.97
N LEU A 128 3.33 14.06 -13.55
CA LEU A 128 3.70 14.35 -14.93
C LEU A 128 5.15 14.83 -14.97
N LEU A 129 5.97 14.17 -15.77
CA LEU A 129 7.26 14.69 -16.18
C LEU A 129 7.03 15.57 -17.39
N GLU A 130 7.27 16.88 -17.23
CA GLU A 130 7.10 17.82 -18.32
C GLU A 130 8.14 17.56 -19.44
N PRO A 131 7.76 17.77 -20.71
CA PRO A 131 8.72 17.76 -21.80
C PRO A 131 9.79 18.85 -21.60
N ALA A 132 11.02 18.56 -22.04
CA ALA A 132 12.19 19.45 -21.89
C ALA A 132 12.62 20.11 -23.20
#